data_AF-A0A1T5CIV2-F1
#
_entry.id   AF-A0A1T5CIV2-F1
#
_cell.length_a   1.000
_cell.length_b   1.000
_cell.length_c   1.000
_cell.angle_alpha   90.00
_cell.angle_beta   90.00
_cell.angle_gamma   90.00
#
_symmetry.space_group_name_H-M   'P 1'
#
loop_
_entity.id
_entity.type
_entity.pdbx_description
1 polymer ?
#
loop_
_entity_poly.entity_id
_entity_poly.type
_entity_poly.pdbx_seq_one_letter_code
_entity_poly.pdbx_strand_id
1 'polypeptide(L)'
;MVFSMAAEIERDLISKRTKEALKAKKAQGIKLGRPKGTGKSKLDKFRPEIEALLYNGSAQKFIAKRYGISEANLSLWIKKHNLKKSKS
;
A
#
# COMPACT_ATOMS: atom_id res chain seq x y z
N MET A 1 9.90 25.51 33.35
CA MET A 1 8.61 24.88 33.69
C MET A 1 7.46 25.45 32.86
N VAL A 2 7.30 26.78 32.75
CA VAL A 2 6.19 27.40 31.97
C VAL A 2 6.25 27.10 30.46
N PHE A 3 7.44 27.17 29.84
CA PHE A 3 7.57 26.88 28.40
C PHE A 3 7.25 25.43 28.02
N SER A 4 7.58 24.47 28.89
CA SER A 4 7.26 23.06 28.68
C SER A 4 5.75 22.82 28.69
N MET A 5 5.05 23.43 29.67
CA MET A 5 3.59 23.37 29.77
C MET A 5 2.90 24.07 28.58
N ALA A 6 3.40 25.24 28.17
CA ALA A 6 2.87 25.92 26.99
C ALA A 6 3.03 25.07 25.72
N ALA A 7 4.19 24.42 25.55
CA ALA A 7 4.44 23.53 24.41
C ALA A 7 3.55 22.26 24.44
N GLU A 8 3.20 21.74 25.61
CA GLU A 8 2.25 20.62 25.75
C GLU A 8 0.83 21.04 25.34
N ILE A 9 0.38 22.19 25.83
CA ILE A 9 -0.94 22.73 25.50
C ILE A 9 -1.06 22.96 23.98
N GLU A 10 -0.03 23.52 23.35
CA GLU A 10 -0.03 23.73 21.89
C GLU A 10 -0.15 22.42 21.12
N ARG A 11 0.62 21.39 21.49
CA ARG A 11 0.54 20.06 20.87
C ARG A 11 -0.86 19.46 20.99
N ASP A 12 -1.48 19.61 22.16
CA ASP A 12 -2.84 19.14 22.41
C ASP A 12 -3.87 19.88 21.55
N LEU A 13 -3.74 21.20 21.42
CA LEU A 13 -4.62 22.01 20.56
C LEU A 13 -4.49 21.59 19.08
N ILE A 14 -3.27 21.34 18.60
CA ILE A 14 -3.03 20.84 17.22
C ILE A 14 -3.66 19.46 17.01
N SER A 15 -3.51 18.57 17.99
CA SER A 15 -4.08 17.22 17.97
C SER A 15 -5.61 17.26 17.95
N LYS A 16 -6.22 18.08 18.81
CA LYS A 16 -7.68 18.30 18.88
C LYS A 16 -8.22 18.80 17.55
N ARG A 17 -7.62 19.86 16.99
CA ARG A 17 -8.01 20.42 15.68
C ARG A 17 -8.01 19.36 14.57
N THR A 18 -6.97 18.54 14.51
CA THR A 18 -6.85 17.50 13.47
C THR A 18 -7.91 16.40 13.64
N LYS A 19 -8.17 15.98 14.88
CA LYS A 19 -9.20 14.97 15.20
C LYS A 19 -10.60 15.47 14.86
N GLU A 20 -10.91 16.73 15.16
CA GLU A 20 -12.19 17.37 14.83
C GLU A 20 -12.40 17.44 13.31
N ALA A 21 -11.38 17.87 12.56
CA ALA A 21 -11.45 17.91 11.10
C ALA A 21 -11.66 16.51 10.48
N LEU A 22 -10.97 15.48 11.00
CA LEU A 22 -11.19 14.09 10.56
C LEU A 22 -12.60 13.60 10.92
N LYS A 23 -13.10 13.92 12.11
CA LYS A 23 -14.47 13.58 12.53
C LYS A 23 -15.51 14.23 11.60
N ALA A 24 -15.33 15.50 11.26
CA ALA A 24 -16.20 16.22 10.32
C ALA A 24 -16.17 15.57 8.92
N LYS A 25 -14.98 15.27 8.38
CA LYS A 25 -14.86 14.56 7.07
C LYS A 25 -15.53 13.18 7.09
N LYS A 26 -15.37 12.42 8.18
CA LYS A 26 -16.04 11.14 8.35
C LYS A 26 -17.57 11.29 8.40
N ALA A 27 -18.08 12.31 9.08
CA ALA A 27 -19.52 12.62 9.15
C ALA A 27 -20.10 13.06 7.79
N GLN A 28 -19.30 13.73 6.96
CA GLN A 28 -19.64 14.03 5.56
C GLN A 28 -19.60 12.80 4.63
N GLY A 29 -19.32 11.61 5.16
CA GLY A 29 -19.23 10.37 4.38
C GLY A 29 -17.91 10.20 3.61
N ILE A 30 -16.92 11.09 3.82
CA ILE A 30 -15.60 10.95 3.20
C ILE A 30 -14.88 9.77 3.86
N LYS A 31 -14.48 8.78 3.05
CA LYS A 31 -13.69 7.64 3.50
C LYS A 31 -12.26 8.10 3.81
N LEU A 32 -11.88 7.99 5.08
CA LEU A 32 -10.52 8.24 5.54
C LEU A 32 -9.69 6.96 5.45
N GLY A 33 -8.38 7.11 5.24
CA GLY A 33 -7.43 6.01 5.17
C GLY A 33 -7.29 5.41 3.77
N ARG A 34 -6.80 4.17 3.71
CA ARG A 34 -6.50 3.49 2.44
C ARG A 34 -7.79 3.21 1.67
N PRO A 35 -7.87 3.54 0.37
CA PRO A 35 -9.05 3.24 -0.45
C PRO A 35 -9.34 1.73 -0.44
N LYS A 36 -10.63 1.39 -0.41
CA LYS A 36 -11.10 -0.01 -0.42
C LYS A 36 -10.80 -0.65 -1.78
N GLY A 37 -10.25 -1.86 -1.75
CA GLY A 37 -10.04 -2.69 -2.94
C GLY A 37 -8.59 -2.73 -3.42
N THR A 38 -8.36 -3.52 -4.47
CA THR A 38 -7.04 -3.64 -5.10
C THR A 38 -6.89 -2.51 -6.11
N GLY A 39 -6.20 -1.44 -5.72
CA GLY A 39 -5.85 -0.33 -6.63
C GLY A 39 -4.98 -0.78 -7.81
N LYS A 40 -4.58 0.20 -8.63
CA LYS A 40 -3.59 -0.02 -9.70
C LYS A 40 -2.27 -0.45 -9.08
N SER A 41 -1.72 -1.57 -9.55
CA SER A 41 -0.42 -2.05 -9.09
C SER A 41 0.69 -1.39 -9.91
N LYS A 42 1.84 -1.15 -9.27
CA LYS A 42 3.06 -0.74 -9.98
C LYS A 42 3.52 -1.81 -10.99
N LEU A 43 3.16 -3.07 -10.74
CA LEU A 43 3.50 -4.21 -11.59
C LEU A 43 2.67 -4.29 -12.87
N ASP A 44 1.52 -3.61 -12.94
CA ASP A 44 0.62 -3.69 -14.11
C ASP A 44 1.33 -3.25 -15.40
N LYS A 45 2.30 -2.32 -15.29
CA LYS A 45 3.13 -1.84 -16.41
C LYS A 45 4.12 -2.89 -16.93
N PHE A 46 4.54 -3.82 -16.08
CA PHE A 46 5.56 -4.83 -16.37
C PHE A 46 4.93 -6.21 -16.60
N ARG A 47 3.61 -6.27 -16.80
CA ARG A 47 2.88 -7.53 -16.91
C ARG A 47 3.48 -8.50 -17.95
N PRO A 48 3.79 -8.08 -19.20
CA PRO A 48 4.36 -9.01 -20.19
C PRO A 48 5.70 -9.59 -19.76
N GLU A 49 6.55 -8.78 -19.12
CA GLU A 49 7.86 -9.20 -18.63
C GLU A 49 7.73 -10.18 -17.45
N ILE A 50 6.81 -9.91 -16.51
CA ILE A 50 6.55 -10.79 -15.38
C ILE A 50 5.98 -12.13 -15.86
N GLU A 51 5.08 -12.11 -16.83
CA GLU A 51 4.54 -13.33 -17.45
C GLU A 51 5.65 -14.16 -18.11
N ALA A 52 6.54 -13.54 -18.87
CA ALA A 52 7.69 -14.21 -19.48
C ALA A 52 8.63 -14.82 -18.42
N LEU A 53 8.91 -14.08 -17.34
CA LEU A 53 9.75 -14.57 -16.24
C LEU A 53 9.10 -15.77 -15.53
N LEU A 54 7.79 -15.73 -15.30
CA LEU A 54 7.04 -16.84 -14.69
C LEU A 54 6.99 -18.07 -15.61
N TYR A 55 6.87 -17.87 -16.93
CA TYR A 55 6.89 -18.94 -17.91
C TYR A 55 8.26 -19.61 -18.01
N ASN A 56 9.33 -18.81 -17.94
CA ASN A 56 10.72 -19.28 -17.88
C ASN A 56 11.11 -19.92 -16.52
N GLY A 57 10.14 -20.21 -15.65
CA GLY A 57 10.37 -20.89 -14.37
C GLY A 57 11.02 -20.04 -13.27
N SER A 58 11.20 -18.72 -13.47
CA SER A 58 11.84 -17.86 -12.49
C SER A 58 11.16 -17.92 -11.11
N ALA A 59 11.96 -17.89 -10.06
CA ALA A 59 11.44 -17.87 -8.69
C ALA A 59 10.74 -16.53 -8.39
N GLN A 60 9.61 -16.55 -7.66
CA GLN A 60 8.92 -15.32 -7.25
C GLN A 60 9.83 -14.40 -6.44
N LYS A 61 10.72 -14.95 -5.61
CA LYS A 61 11.76 -14.21 -4.88
C LYS A 61 12.66 -13.37 -5.79
N PHE A 62 13.09 -13.94 -6.91
CA PHE A 62 13.92 -13.23 -7.89
C PHE A 62 13.15 -12.08 -8.54
N ILE A 63 11.92 -12.36 -8.99
CA ILE A 63 11.05 -11.37 -9.62
C ILE A 63 10.72 -10.23 -8.63
N ALA A 64 10.40 -10.57 -7.39
CA ALA A 64 10.09 -9.59 -6.34
C ALA A 64 11.29 -8.66 -6.06
N LYS A 65 12.51 -9.22 -5.99
CA LYS A 65 13.74 -8.45 -5.84
C LYS A 65 13.98 -7.53 -7.04
N ARG A 66 13.76 -8.01 -8.27
CA ARG A 66 13.93 -7.21 -9.50
C ARG A 66 13.06 -5.95 -9.51
N TYR A 67 11.82 -6.04 -9.02
CA TYR A 67 10.88 -4.90 -8.99
C TYR A 67 10.80 -4.19 -7.63
N GLY A 68 11.67 -4.53 -6.67
CA GLY A 68 11.72 -3.88 -5.36
C GLY A 68 10.45 -4.03 -4.52
N ILE A 69 9.78 -5.17 -4.61
CA ILE A 69 8.54 -5.47 -3.87
C ILE A 69 8.71 -6.70 -2.98
N SER A 70 7.78 -6.89 -2.05
CA SER A 70 7.73 -8.14 -1.28
C SER A 70 7.20 -9.31 -2.14
N GLU A 71 7.65 -10.52 -1.80
CA GLU A 71 7.16 -11.75 -2.42
C GLU A 71 5.65 -11.89 -2.24
N ALA A 72 5.11 -11.54 -1.07
CA ALA A 72 3.68 -11.54 -0.81
C ALA A 72 2.89 -10.60 -1.75
N ASN A 73 3.42 -9.40 -2.03
CA ASN A 73 2.79 -8.48 -2.97
C ASN A 73 2.77 -9.06 -4.39
N LEU A 74 3.86 -9.71 -4.81
CA LEU A 74 3.92 -10.39 -6.10
C LEU A 74 2.94 -11.57 -6.16
N SER A 75 2.89 -12.43 -5.14
CA SER A 75 1.96 -13.56 -5.08
C SER A 75 0.49 -13.12 -5.13
N LEU A 76 0.13 -12.05 -4.40
CA LEU A 76 -1.20 -11.47 -4.46
C LEU A 76 -1.52 -10.91 -5.85
N TRP A 77 -0.55 -10.27 -6.49
CA TRP A 77 -0.70 -9.74 -7.84
C TRP A 77 -0.86 -10.84 -8.89
N ILE A 78 -0.09 -11.93 -8.79
CA ILE A 78 -0.20 -13.13 -9.63
C ILE A 78 -1.59 -13.76 -9.48
N LYS A 79 -2.06 -13.95 -8.24
CA LYS A 79 -3.41 -14.47 -7.95
C LYS A 79 -4.50 -13.57 -8.53
N LYS A 80 -4.37 -12.25 -8.41
CA LYS A 80 -5.31 -11.27 -8.99
C LYS A 80 -5.43 -11.40 -10.51
N HIS A 81 -4.32 -11.69 -11.20
CA HIS A 81 -4.26 -11.78 -12.65
C HIS A 81 -4.41 -13.20 -13.20
N ASN A 82 -4.68 -14.20 -12.34
CA ASN A 82 -4.82 -15.62 -12.70
C ASN A 82 -3.64 -16.18 -13.50
N LEU A 83 -2.42 -15.69 -13.22
CA LEU A 83 -1.22 -16.15 -13.93
C LEU A 83 -0.78 -17.52 -13.38
N LYS A 84 -0.64 -18.49 -14.28
CA LYS A 84 -0.14 -19.83 -13.94
C LYS A 84 1.36 -19.87 -14.15
N LYS A 85 2.08 -20.47 -13.20
CA LYS A 85 3.50 -20.82 -13.41
C LYS A 85 3.54 -21.97 -14.41
N SER A 86 4.47 -21.92 -15.36
CA SER A 86 4.73 -23.09 -16.22
C SER A 86 5.12 -24.25 -15.32
N LYS A 87 4.41 -25.38 -15.42
CA LYS A 87 4.81 -26.62 -14.76
C LYS A 87 6.04 -27.12 -15.52
N SER A 88 7.19 -27.16 -14.84
CA SER A 88 8.20 -28.15 -15.20
C SER A 88 7.65 -29.54 -14.87
#